data_AF-A0A1V6YYK9-F1
#
_entry.id   AF-A0A1V6YYK9-F1
#
_cell.length_a   1.000
_cell.length_b   1.000
_cell.length_c   1.000
_cell.angle_alpha   90.00
_cell.angle_beta   90.00
_cell.angle_gamma   90.00
#
_symmetry.space_group_name_H-M   'P 1'
#
loop_
_entity.id
_entity.type
_entity.pdbx_description
1 polymer ?
#
loop_
_entity_poly.entity_id
_entity_poly.type
_entity_poly.pdbx_seq_one_letter_code
_entity_poly.pdbx_strand_id
1 'polypeptide(L)'
;MSQPAEAQLVELPEWARPWLSGVLPTGMEQIPSGSPHPPSQNSLLRPPNDSPSLISAPSSVSTDSEDTGILTKCPEERLVVGLSRERTVSRALKGVHIFMITVNATLGTGLYWRGGQILELGGPLAVVLSFLFIGILTWGVMQCITEMLCIWPIPGALSVYVSQFVDEELGIAVGVTYW
;
A
#
# COMPACT_ATOMS: atom_id res chain seq x y z
N MET A 1 22.64 -28.01 -31.79
CA MET A 1 22.42 -28.57 -30.44
C MET A 1 21.94 -27.44 -29.54
N SER A 2 20.63 -27.30 -29.38
CA SER A 2 20.00 -26.34 -28.47
C SER A 2 19.77 -27.03 -27.13
N GLN A 3 20.65 -26.80 -26.17
CA GLN A 3 20.59 -27.38 -24.83
C GLN A 3 19.52 -26.62 -24.00
N PRO A 4 18.57 -27.29 -23.33
CA PRO A 4 17.43 -26.62 -22.71
C PRO A 4 17.83 -25.83 -21.46
N ALA A 5 17.15 -24.70 -21.24
CA ALA A 5 17.50 -23.70 -20.21
C ALA A 5 17.31 -24.18 -18.75
N GLU A 6 16.77 -25.37 -18.53
CA GLU A 6 16.43 -25.90 -17.20
C GLU A 6 17.66 -26.13 -16.31
N ALA A 7 18.82 -26.46 -16.88
CA ALA A 7 20.06 -26.69 -16.13
C ALA A 7 20.60 -25.45 -15.39
N GLN A 8 20.15 -24.24 -15.74
CA GLN A 8 20.54 -23.00 -15.07
C GLN A 8 19.60 -22.60 -13.90
N LEU A 9 18.47 -23.29 -13.72
CA LEU A 9 17.52 -22.98 -12.64
C LEU A 9 17.90 -23.62 -11.29
N VAL A 10 18.76 -24.64 -11.29
CA VAL A 10 19.12 -25.41 -10.09
C VAL A 10 20.07 -24.64 -9.17
N GLU A 11 21.03 -23.89 -9.72
CA GLU A 11 22.07 -23.17 -8.95
C GLU A 11 21.64 -21.80 -8.41
N LEU A 12 20.43 -21.33 -8.75
CA LEU A 12 19.94 -20.04 -8.27
C LEU A 12 19.55 -20.10 -6.78
N PRO A 13 20.01 -19.15 -5.96
CA PRO A 13 19.73 -19.15 -4.52
C PRO A 13 18.23 -19.01 -4.26
N GLU A 14 17.76 -19.69 -3.21
CA GLU A 14 16.33 -19.87 -2.90
C GLU A 14 15.52 -18.56 -2.86
N TRP A 15 16.13 -17.45 -2.43
CA TRP A 15 15.50 -16.12 -2.38
C TRP A 15 15.21 -15.50 -3.76
N ALA A 16 15.91 -15.91 -4.81
CA ALA A 16 15.77 -15.38 -6.17
C ALA A 16 14.72 -16.14 -7.02
N ARG A 17 14.41 -17.40 -6.64
CA ARG A 17 13.42 -18.25 -7.33
C ARG A 17 12.04 -17.58 -7.47
N PRO A 18 11.48 -16.89 -6.45
CA PRO A 18 10.19 -16.20 -6.58
C PRO A 18 10.21 -15.05 -7.60
N TRP A 19 11.32 -14.33 -7.73
CA TRP A 19 11.49 -13.21 -8.67
C TRP A 19 11.52 -13.67 -10.13
N LEU A 20 12.21 -14.77 -10.41
CA LEU A 20 12.40 -15.26 -11.77
C LEU A 20 11.21 -16.12 -12.26
N SER A 21 10.42 -16.68 -11.35
CA SER A 21 9.24 -17.51 -11.68
C SER A 21 8.16 -16.82 -12.51
N GLY A 22 8.11 -15.48 -12.53
CA GLY A 22 7.17 -14.70 -13.34
C GLY A 22 7.73 -14.19 -14.67
N VAL A 23 9.01 -14.47 -14.96
CA VAL A 23 9.72 -13.94 -16.15
C VAL A 23 9.93 -15.02 -17.22
N LEU A 24 9.91 -16.31 -16.84
CA LEU A 24 9.96 -17.41 -17.81
C LEU A 24 8.57 -17.69 -18.42
N PRO A 25 8.47 -17.94 -19.74
CA PRO A 25 7.21 -18.28 -20.40
C PRO A 25 6.74 -19.69 -20.00
N THR A 26 5.66 -19.78 -19.21
CA THR A 26 5.10 -21.04 -18.71
C THR A 26 4.38 -21.80 -19.83
N GLY A 27 4.95 -22.92 -20.28
CA GLY A 27 4.31 -23.83 -21.24
C GLY A 27 3.42 -24.88 -20.57
N MET A 28 2.19 -25.02 -21.08
CA MET A 28 1.27 -26.18 -20.95
C MET A 28 0.67 -26.50 -19.55
N GLU A 29 -0.48 -25.85 -19.28
CA GLU A 29 -1.79 -26.43 -18.93
C GLU A 29 -1.92 -27.96 -18.69
N GLN A 30 -2.67 -28.39 -17.64
CA GLN A 30 -3.59 -29.57 -17.64
C GLN A 30 -4.56 -29.56 -16.41
N ILE A 31 -5.83 -29.98 -16.62
CA ILE A 31 -7.05 -29.73 -15.77
C ILE A 31 -8.16 -30.78 -16.15
N PRO A 32 -9.17 -31.24 -15.32
CA PRO A 32 -9.39 -31.32 -13.85
C PRO A 32 -9.90 -32.73 -13.34
N SER A 33 -10.23 -32.89 -12.04
CA SER A 33 -11.39 -33.70 -11.49
C SER A 33 -11.38 -33.75 -9.95
N GLY A 34 -12.47 -33.87 -9.17
CA GLY A 34 -13.90 -34.09 -9.44
C GLY A 34 -14.75 -33.90 -8.17
N SER A 35 -16.08 -33.81 -8.31
CA SER A 35 -17.06 -33.56 -7.22
C SER A 35 -17.64 -34.90 -6.63
N PRO A 36 -18.53 -34.92 -5.60
CA PRO A 36 -19.98 -34.69 -5.85
C PRO A 36 -20.89 -34.17 -4.69
N HIS A 37 -21.75 -33.21 -5.06
CA HIS A 37 -23.17 -33.03 -4.66
C HIS A 37 -23.65 -32.62 -3.24
N PRO A 38 -24.39 -31.49 -3.17
CA PRO A 38 -25.39 -31.16 -2.13
C PRO A 38 -26.83 -30.90 -2.69
N PRO A 39 -27.92 -31.03 -1.90
CA PRO A 39 -29.29 -30.73 -2.38
C PRO A 39 -30.19 -29.83 -1.46
N SER A 40 -31.18 -29.15 -2.10
CA SER A 40 -32.52 -28.78 -1.55
C SER A 40 -32.66 -27.54 -0.61
N GLN A 41 -33.68 -26.66 -0.65
CA GLN A 41 -34.86 -26.48 -1.53
C GLN A 41 -35.26 -24.99 -1.73
N ASN A 42 -35.61 -24.63 -2.97
CA ASN A 42 -36.83 -23.92 -3.45
C ASN A 42 -37.62 -22.92 -2.55
N SER A 43 -37.78 -21.67 -3.02
CA SER A 43 -39.07 -20.96 -3.27
C SER A 43 -38.83 -19.44 -3.52
N LEU A 44 -38.87 -18.95 -4.76
CA LEU A 44 -40.04 -18.43 -5.50
C LEU A 44 -40.80 -17.25 -4.85
N LEU A 45 -40.51 -16.02 -5.32
CA LEU A 45 -41.49 -15.01 -5.75
C LEU A 45 -40.83 -13.94 -6.66
N ARG A 46 -41.63 -13.12 -7.36
CA ARG A 46 -41.30 -12.41 -8.63
C ARG A 46 -40.92 -10.90 -8.49
N PRO A 47 -40.38 -10.27 -9.57
CA PRO A 47 -40.17 -8.80 -9.75
C PRO A 47 -41.48 -8.13 -10.28
N PRO A 48 -41.59 -6.90 -10.89
CA PRO A 48 -40.57 -5.97 -11.47
C PRO A 48 -40.82 -4.43 -11.40
N ASN A 49 -39.96 -3.65 -12.12
CA ASN A 49 -40.10 -2.24 -12.60
C ASN A 49 -40.22 -1.12 -11.52
N ASP A 50 -39.67 0.09 -11.66
CA ASP A 50 -39.60 1.01 -12.79
C ASP A 50 -38.29 1.86 -12.84
N SER A 51 -38.05 2.52 -13.98
CA SER A 51 -36.88 3.39 -14.26
C SER A 51 -37.29 4.91 -14.36
N PRO A 52 -36.60 5.82 -15.09
CA PRO A 52 -35.64 6.77 -14.50
C PRO A 52 -35.96 8.27 -14.74
N SER A 53 -35.37 9.18 -13.97
CA SER A 53 -35.33 10.66 -14.17
C SER A 53 -34.57 11.32 -13.00
N LEU A 54 -33.93 12.51 -13.06
CA LEU A 54 -33.54 13.51 -14.08
C LEU A 54 -32.26 14.19 -13.53
N ILE A 55 -31.17 14.32 -14.29
CA ILE A 55 -30.64 15.57 -14.90
C ILE A 55 -30.16 16.70 -13.93
N SER A 56 -29.00 17.27 -14.29
CA SER A 56 -28.40 18.57 -13.91
C SER A 56 -27.75 18.80 -12.53
N ALA A 57 -26.41 18.81 -12.55
CA ALA A 57 -25.63 19.95 -12.04
C ALA A 57 -25.60 21.07 -13.12
N PRO A 58 -24.99 22.26 -12.94
CA PRO A 58 -24.26 22.80 -11.78
C PRO A 58 -24.67 24.23 -11.37
N SER A 59 -24.06 24.80 -10.32
CA SER A 59 -23.55 26.19 -10.34
C SER A 59 -22.76 26.55 -9.07
N SER A 60 -21.73 27.37 -9.24
CA SER A 60 -20.91 27.98 -8.19
C SER A 60 -21.53 29.27 -7.67
N VAL A 61 -21.42 29.54 -6.36
CA VAL A 61 -21.56 30.89 -5.78
C VAL A 61 -20.61 31.06 -4.60
N SER A 62 -20.14 32.30 -4.37
CA SER A 62 -19.02 32.65 -3.49
C SER A 62 -19.46 33.41 -2.22
N THR A 63 -18.54 33.53 -1.25
CA THR A 63 -18.52 34.53 -0.13
C THR A 63 -19.66 34.44 0.91
N ASP A 64 -19.51 34.73 2.21
CA ASP A 64 -18.48 35.45 3.02
C ASP A 64 -18.26 34.84 4.44
N SER A 65 -17.42 35.48 5.26
CA SER A 65 -16.79 35.06 6.54
C SER A 65 -17.64 34.93 7.83
N GLU A 66 -17.03 34.25 8.83
CA GLU A 66 -17.20 34.35 10.32
C GLU A 66 -18.59 34.00 10.91
N ASP A 67 -18.75 33.07 11.86
CA ASP A 67 -18.22 33.11 13.24
C ASP A 67 -18.43 31.74 13.97
N THR A 68 -17.69 31.50 15.06
CA THR A 68 -17.94 30.58 16.20
C THR A 68 -18.34 29.12 15.88
N GLY A 69 -17.34 28.25 15.95
CA GLY A 69 -17.54 26.81 16.11
C GLY A 69 -16.43 25.99 15.47
N ILE A 70 -15.29 25.82 16.16
CA ILE A 70 -14.27 24.82 15.79
C ILE A 70 -14.81 23.43 16.14
N LEU A 71 -15.83 23.02 15.39
CA LEU A 71 -16.16 21.63 15.13
C LEU A 71 -15.70 21.37 13.69
N THR A 72 -14.39 21.46 13.46
CA THR A 72 -13.75 20.87 12.29
C THR A 72 -13.69 19.35 12.48
N LYS A 73 -14.86 18.76 12.69
CA LYS A 73 -15.08 17.37 12.31
C LYS A 73 -14.95 17.39 10.80
N CYS A 74 -13.72 17.17 10.31
CA CYS A 74 -13.51 16.64 8.97
C CYS A 74 -14.58 15.57 8.79
N PRO A 75 -15.42 15.63 7.73
CA PRO A 75 -16.34 14.55 7.46
C PRO A 75 -15.52 13.26 7.56
N GLU A 76 -16.01 12.31 8.36
CA GLU A 76 -15.60 10.94 8.14
C GLU A 76 -16.15 10.61 6.75
N GLU A 77 -15.40 10.98 5.71
CA GLU A 77 -15.36 10.26 4.46
C GLU A 77 -14.72 8.92 4.81
N ARG A 78 -15.51 8.14 5.56
CA ARG A 78 -15.65 6.71 5.41
C ARG A 78 -15.79 6.56 3.93
N LEU A 79 -14.65 6.31 3.31
CA LEU A 79 -14.54 6.02 1.90
C LEU A 79 -15.17 4.64 1.79
N VAL A 80 -16.51 4.65 1.79
CA VAL A 80 -17.36 3.55 1.40
C VAL A 80 -16.91 3.32 -0.03
N VAL A 81 -15.99 2.38 -0.18
CA VAL A 81 -15.64 1.81 -1.47
C VAL A 81 -16.93 1.18 -1.96
N GLY A 82 -17.76 1.99 -2.60
CA GLY A 82 -19.02 1.58 -3.14
C GLY A 82 -18.71 0.39 -4.04
N LEU A 83 -19.38 -0.73 -3.77
CA LEU A 83 -19.29 -1.94 -4.57
C LEU A 83 -20.01 -1.76 -5.92
N SER A 84 -19.79 -0.62 -6.58
CA SER A 84 -19.91 -0.47 -8.02
C SER A 84 -19.09 -1.58 -8.63
N ARG A 85 -19.76 -2.47 -9.38
CA ARG A 85 -19.21 -3.73 -9.89
C ARG A 85 -17.89 -3.58 -10.66
N GLU A 86 -17.64 -2.38 -11.19
CA GLU A 86 -16.44 -1.98 -11.94
C GLU A 86 -15.26 -1.48 -11.09
N ARG A 87 -15.45 -1.13 -9.81
CA ARG A 87 -14.36 -0.69 -8.90
C ARG A 87 -13.82 -1.84 -8.02
N THR A 88 -13.83 -3.07 -8.56
CA THR A 88 -13.23 -4.23 -7.87
C THR A 88 -11.74 -4.31 -8.19
N VAL A 89 -10.91 -3.64 -7.38
CA VAL A 89 -9.45 -3.81 -7.47
C VAL A 89 -9.09 -5.24 -7.05
N SER A 90 -8.45 -5.98 -7.95
CA SER A 90 -7.94 -7.32 -7.65
C SER A 90 -6.83 -7.22 -6.59
N ARG A 91 -7.18 -7.52 -5.33
CA ARG A 91 -6.24 -7.55 -4.20
C ARG A 91 -5.37 -8.81 -4.26
N ALA A 92 -4.46 -8.86 -5.23
CA ALA A 92 -3.58 -9.99 -5.51
C ALA A 92 -2.09 -9.59 -5.54
N LEU A 93 -1.69 -8.62 -4.70
CA LEU A 93 -0.27 -8.25 -4.58
C LEU A 93 0.51 -9.35 -3.84
N LYS A 94 1.35 -10.09 -4.57
CA LYS A 94 2.26 -11.09 -3.99
C LYS A 94 3.30 -10.37 -3.11
N GLY A 95 3.70 -10.95 -1.98
CA GLY A 95 4.62 -10.32 -1.02
C GLY A 95 5.95 -9.85 -1.63
N VAL A 96 6.42 -10.52 -2.69
CA VAL A 96 7.60 -10.11 -3.49
C VAL A 96 7.45 -8.72 -4.10
N HIS A 97 6.25 -8.36 -4.60
CA HIS A 97 6.00 -7.06 -5.20
C HIS A 97 5.91 -5.95 -4.12
N ILE A 98 5.38 -6.27 -2.94
CA ILE A 98 5.40 -5.34 -1.80
C ILE A 98 6.84 -5.08 -1.32
N PHE A 99 7.68 -6.12 -1.27
CA PHE A 99 9.10 -5.98 -0.96
C PHE A 99 9.84 -5.10 -1.98
N MET A 100 9.58 -5.27 -3.28
CA MET A 100 10.13 -4.40 -4.32
C MET A 100 9.76 -2.92 -4.10
N ILE A 101 8.51 -2.63 -3.78
CA ILE A 101 8.05 -1.27 -3.50
C ILE A 101 8.79 -0.69 -2.29
N THR A 102 8.92 -1.43 -1.18
CA THR A 102 9.63 -0.99 0.03
C THR A 102 11.12 -0.71 -0.22
N VAL A 103 11.81 -1.58 -0.97
CA VAL A 103 13.24 -1.40 -1.28
C VAL A 103 13.44 -0.16 -2.17
N ASN A 104 12.59 0.03 -3.19
CA ASN A 104 12.67 1.18 -4.09
C ASN A 104 12.30 2.51 -3.40
N ALA A 105 11.37 2.49 -2.45
CA ALA A 105 10.99 3.67 -1.66
C ALA A 105 12.08 4.10 -0.67
N THR A 106 12.90 3.16 -0.17
CA THR A 106 13.94 3.44 0.83
C THR A 106 15.30 3.75 0.20
N LEU A 107 15.67 3.10 -0.90
CA LEU A 107 16.90 3.35 -1.66
C LEU A 107 16.74 4.47 -2.69
N GLY A 108 16.42 5.68 -2.21
CA GLY A 108 16.27 6.86 -3.06
C GLY A 108 17.59 7.36 -3.67
N THR A 109 17.48 8.18 -4.71
CA THR A 109 18.64 8.82 -5.41
C THR A 109 19.54 9.64 -4.49
N GLY A 110 19.01 10.13 -3.37
CA GLY A 110 19.77 10.88 -2.36
C GLY A 110 20.96 10.12 -1.79
N LEU A 111 20.88 8.78 -1.65
CA LEU A 111 22.00 7.97 -1.17
C LEU A 111 23.16 7.97 -2.17
N TYR A 112 22.86 7.83 -3.46
CA TYR A 112 23.86 7.88 -4.53
C TYR A 112 24.46 9.28 -4.67
N TRP A 113 23.63 10.33 -4.66
CA TRP A 113 24.09 11.71 -4.82
C TRP A 113 24.95 12.21 -3.66
N ARG A 114 24.58 11.86 -2.41
CA ARG A 114 25.34 12.28 -1.23
C ARG A 114 26.54 11.37 -0.92
N GLY A 115 26.48 10.09 -1.27
CA GLY A 115 27.44 9.07 -0.85
C GLY A 115 28.92 9.42 -1.06
N GLY A 116 29.26 10.05 -2.18
CA GLY A 116 30.64 10.50 -2.44
C GLY A 116 31.10 11.63 -1.50
N GLN A 117 30.24 12.62 -1.27
CA GLN A 117 30.56 13.82 -0.47
C GLN A 117 30.77 13.48 1.01
N ILE A 118 29.94 12.61 1.59
CA ILE A 118 30.08 12.19 2.99
C ILE A 118 31.36 11.37 3.24
N LEU A 119 31.80 10.58 2.26
CA LEU A 119 33.02 9.79 2.38
C LEU A 119 34.28 10.66 2.37
N GLU A 120 34.31 11.71 1.54
CA GLU A 120 35.40 12.69 1.48
C GLU A 120 35.48 13.54 2.76
N LEU A 121 34.34 14.06 3.25
CA LEU A 121 34.32 14.95 4.42
C LEU A 121 34.50 14.22 5.76
N GLY A 122 33.90 13.03 5.92
CA GLY A 122 33.87 12.33 7.21
C GLY A 122 34.96 11.28 7.41
N GLY A 123 35.55 10.79 6.33
CA GLY A 123 36.38 9.58 6.35
C GLY A 123 35.55 8.30 6.58
N PRO A 124 36.09 7.12 6.21
CA PRO A 124 35.32 5.89 6.08
C PRO A 124 34.69 5.40 7.40
N LEU A 125 35.39 5.59 8.54
CA LEU A 125 34.92 5.10 9.83
C LEU A 125 33.73 5.91 10.37
N ALA A 126 33.75 7.24 10.21
CA ALA A 126 32.67 8.11 10.68
C ALA A 126 31.38 7.87 9.89
N VAL A 127 31.48 7.67 8.58
CA VAL A 127 30.34 7.37 7.72
C VAL A 127 29.64 6.10 8.18
N VAL A 128 30.36 4.99 8.35
CA VAL A 128 29.78 3.71 8.81
C VAL A 128 29.12 3.86 10.19
N LEU A 129 29.79 4.53 11.14
CA LEU A 129 29.25 4.71 12.49
C LEU A 129 27.98 5.58 12.49
N SER A 130 27.93 6.62 11.65
CA SER A 130 26.77 7.50 11.51
C SER A 130 25.55 6.78 10.92
N PHE A 131 25.74 5.95 9.89
CA PHE A 131 24.68 5.13 9.30
C PHE A 131 24.18 4.05 10.26
N LEU A 132 25.08 3.44 11.05
CA LEU A 132 24.68 2.47 12.07
C LEU A 132 23.85 3.11 13.19
N PHE A 133 24.31 4.26 13.71
CA PHE A 133 23.60 4.98 14.78
C PHE A 133 22.20 5.44 14.33
N ILE A 134 22.09 6.10 13.17
CA ILE A 134 20.79 6.55 12.66
C ILE A 134 19.91 5.36 12.25
N GLY A 135 20.49 4.27 11.77
CA GLY A 135 19.77 3.03 11.45
C GLY A 135 19.12 2.39 12.68
N ILE A 136 19.82 2.34 13.82
CA ILE A 136 19.28 1.85 15.09
C ILE A 136 18.15 2.77 15.59
N LEU A 137 18.33 4.09 15.50
CA LEU A 137 17.31 5.06 15.90
C LEU A 137 16.02 4.89 15.06
N THR A 138 16.15 4.87 13.72
CA THR A 138 15.02 4.70 12.82
C THR A 138 14.38 3.31 12.93
N TRP A 139 15.15 2.26 13.22
CA TRP A 139 14.61 0.93 13.52
C TRP A 139 13.67 0.94 14.73
N GLY A 140 14.07 1.61 15.82
CA GLY A 140 13.22 1.77 17.00
C GLY A 140 11.91 2.49 16.69
N VAL A 141 11.97 3.61 15.97
CA VAL A 141 10.78 4.36 15.52
C VAL A 141 9.88 3.49 14.63
N MET A 142 10.45 2.74 13.68
CA MET A 142 9.69 1.89 12.77
C MET A 142 8.98 0.75 13.50
N GLN A 143 9.57 0.18 14.56
CA GLN A 143 8.90 -0.83 15.39
C GLN A 143 7.68 -0.24 16.13
N CYS A 144 7.80 0.96 16.72
CA CYS A 144 6.65 1.64 17.34
C CYS A 144 5.53 1.92 16.33
N ILE A 145 5.86 2.36 15.12
CA ILE A 145 4.87 2.57 14.04
C ILE A 145 4.23 1.23 13.60
N THR A 146 5.02 0.15 13.55
CA THR A 146 4.57 -1.16 13.10
C THR A 146 3.55 -1.77 14.07
N GLU A 147 3.78 -1.73 15.38
CA GLU A 147 2.80 -2.17 16.38
C GLU A 147 1.47 -1.42 16.23
N MET A 148 1.51 -0.12 15.98
CA MET A 148 0.33 0.71 15.77
C MET A 148 -0.41 0.36 14.46
N LEU A 149 0.34 0.07 13.39
CA LEU A 149 -0.20 -0.42 12.11
C LEU A 149 -0.85 -1.80 12.22
N CYS A 150 -0.28 -2.69 13.03
CA CYS A 150 -0.81 -4.04 13.24
C CYS A 150 -2.14 -4.05 14.02
N ILE A 151 -2.33 -3.10 14.94
CA ILE A 151 -3.58 -2.95 15.71
C ILE A 151 -4.71 -2.40 14.81
N TRP A 152 -4.41 -1.46 13.91
CA TRP A 152 -5.43 -0.79 13.10
C TRP A 152 -5.01 -0.62 11.62
N PRO A 153 -5.02 -1.71 10.82
CA PRO A 153 -4.46 -1.72 9.47
C PRO A 153 -5.38 -1.03 8.44
N ILE A 154 -5.41 0.30 8.47
CA ILE A 154 -6.19 1.14 7.56
C ILE A 154 -5.27 1.80 6.51
N PRO A 155 -5.66 1.81 5.22
CA PRO A 155 -4.94 2.56 4.19
C PRO A 155 -5.10 4.07 4.46
N GLY A 156 -4.06 4.69 5.03
CA GLY A 156 -4.05 6.10 5.41
C GLY A 156 -2.63 6.64 5.61
N ALA A 157 -2.50 7.96 5.67
CA ALA A 157 -1.23 8.64 5.95
C ALA A 157 -0.87 8.54 7.45
N LEU A 158 0.42 8.70 7.78
CA LEU A 158 0.90 8.66 9.18
C LEU A 158 0.26 9.73 10.07
N SER A 159 -0.23 10.85 9.51
CA SER A 159 -1.00 11.86 10.25
C SER A 159 -2.28 11.31 10.87
N VAL A 160 -3.05 10.48 10.14
CA VAL A 160 -4.30 9.85 10.64
C VAL A 160 -4.00 8.94 11.83
N TYR A 161 -2.90 8.22 11.74
CA TYR A 161 -2.38 7.37 12.81
C TYR A 161 -1.98 8.20 14.05
N VAL A 162 -1.34 9.36 13.88
CA VAL A 162 -0.99 10.27 14.99
C VAL A 162 -2.25 10.92 15.62
N SER A 163 -3.20 11.38 14.80
CA SER A 163 -4.49 11.94 15.29
C SER A 163 -5.23 10.98 16.22
N GLN A 164 -5.22 9.68 15.88
CA GLN A 164 -6.03 8.68 16.58
C GLN A 164 -5.40 8.15 17.89
N PHE A 165 -4.06 8.22 18.02
CA PHE A 165 -3.31 7.64 19.15
C PHE A 165 -2.64 8.66 20.07
N VAL A 166 -2.43 9.90 19.62
CA VAL A 166 -1.76 10.95 20.43
C VAL A 166 -2.69 12.13 20.67
N ASP A 167 -2.96 12.92 19.63
CA ASP A 167 -3.89 14.06 19.66
C ASP A 167 -4.20 14.53 18.22
N GLU A 168 -5.41 15.03 17.98
CA GLU A 168 -5.86 15.44 16.64
C GLU A 168 -5.11 16.70 16.13
N GLU A 169 -4.78 17.66 17.01
CA GLU A 169 -3.98 18.85 16.67
C GLU A 169 -2.56 18.44 16.24
N LEU A 170 -1.97 17.45 16.92
CA LEU A 170 -0.65 16.93 16.57
C LEU A 170 -0.66 16.22 15.21
N GLY A 171 -1.74 15.49 14.89
CA GLY A 171 -1.89 14.87 13.59
C GLY A 171 -2.00 15.88 12.44
N ILE A 172 -2.65 17.04 12.67
CA ILE A 172 -2.66 18.17 11.73
C ILE A 172 -1.25 18.74 11.55
N ALA A 173 -0.52 18.99 12.65
CA ALA A 173 0.85 19.51 12.60
C ALA A 173 1.82 18.56 11.87
N VAL A 174 1.73 17.24 12.09
CA VAL A 174 2.48 16.22 11.35
C VAL A 174 2.07 16.18 9.88
N GLY A 175 0.78 16.34 9.58
CA GLY A 175 0.27 16.43 8.20
C GLY A 175 0.87 17.61 7.43
N VAL A 176 0.92 18.80 8.03
CA VAL A 176 1.54 20.00 7.45
C VAL A 176 3.06 19.86 7.33
N THR A 177 3.73 19.18 8.26
CA THR A 177 5.18 18.96 8.21
C THR A 177 5.62 18.00 7.09
N TYR A 178 4.69 17.17 6.59
CA TYR A 178 4.96 16.17 5.55
C TYR A 178 4.56 16.61 4.12
N TRP A 179 3.93 17.79 3.99
CA TRP A 179 3.44 18.35 2.72
C TRP A 179 4.39 19.38 2.12
#